data_AF-N4XAV6-F1
#
_entry.id   AF-N4XAV6-F1
#
_cell.length_a   1.000
_cell.length_b   1.000
_cell.length_c   1.000
_cell.angle_alpha   90.00
_cell.angle_beta   90.00
_cell.angle_gamma   90.00
#
_symmetry.space_group_name_H-M   'P 1'
#
loop_
_entity.id
_entity.type
_entity.pdbx_description
1 polymer ?
#
loop_
_entity_poly.entity_id
_entity_poly.type
_entity_poly.pdbx_seq_one_letter_code
_entity_poly.pdbx_strand_id
1 'polypeptide(L)'
;MIATTKYQRISKNLESLPCELHEDILIHLQFHQLIRLSSCAGPRLIWSLQNSLSPWHRYFSSSTAITSLQELLAITDTVAKHGFPPSRHCIDLTKIYEEPNLRFLAYKDSEWASPHSIVSMRNLQTSEALTKHWLNHLTRMVTLVIKPIIPAHPSFPEFPSSFPTPASLAAFVSSYQRAREAGAEALAQQLEHLAALYEAHPTSFKMPFDPRPHPPSKLNVAHIPKTMRSQARRIVNMARAGKWRRNRVFWHRFGWPGLVPYECYVRLFNGVVLWKGLLEGEGKLIEECRRIIEDKPAWADGGGKSEGDAIEELSSTMERQNLGDGAMPIRIQVRLEDAEDKGKVLAAPRAEAELQWLERFAQVTTSLEQAYPDLAKDSLVSVST
;
A
#
# COMPACT_ATOMS: atom_id res chain seq x y z
N MET A 1 1.27 -19.52 -11.62
CA MET A 1 0.62 -20.78 -12.01
C MET A 1 0.71 -21.10 -13.50
N ILE A 2 0.72 -20.14 -14.44
CA ILE A 2 0.81 -20.46 -15.89
C ILE A 2 2.21 -21.00 -16.29
N ALA A 3 3.28 -20.53 -15.65
CA ALA A 3 4.63 -21.02 -15.95
C ALA A 3 4.81 -22.51 -15.56
N THR A 4 4.26 -22.93 -14.43
CA THR A 4 4.38 -24.30 -13.92
C THR A 4 3.66 -25.32 -14.80
N THR A 5 2.49 -25.00 -15.36
CA THR A 5 1.76 -25.93 -16.25
C THR A 5 2.48 -26.14 -17.58
N LYS A 6 3.15 -25.10 -18.12
CA LYS A 6 3.98 -25.23 -19.32
C LYS A 6 5.12 -26.22 -19.11
N TYR A 7 5.90 -26.06 -18.02
CA TYR A 7 7.04 -26.94 -17.75
C TYR A 7 6.61 -28.36 -17.33
N GLN A 8 5.46 -28.52 -16.68
CA GLN A 8 4.86 -29.84 -16.44
C GLN A 8 4.52 -30.57 -17.75
N ARG A 9 3.91 -29.87 -18.72
CA ARG A 9 3.62 -30.47 -20.03
C ARG A 9 4.90 -30.83 -20.79
N ILE A 10 5.90 -29.95 -20.79
CA ILE A 10 7.18 -30.21 -21.44
C ILE A 10 7.88 -31.40 -20.78
N SER A 11 7.93 -31.45 -19.44
CA SER A 11 8.48 -32.57 -18.68
C SER A 11 7.80 -33.89 -19.06
N LYS A 12 6.46 -33.94 -19.05
CA LYS A 12 5.69 -35.14 -19.44
C LYS A 12 5.99 -35.60 -20.86
N ASN A 13 6.15 -34.66 -21.79
CA ASN A 13 6.51 -34.99 -23.17
C ASN A 13 7.95 -35.53 -23.25
N LEU A 14 8.90 -34.92 -22.54
CA LEU A 14 10.27 -35.41 -22.49
C LEU A 14 10.34 -36.82 -21.88
N GLU A 15 9.62 -37.09 -20.79
CA GLU A 15 9.56 -38.42 -20.17
C GLU A 15 9.04 -39.53 -21.11
N SER A 16 8.29 -39.17 -22.15
CA SER A 16 7.82 -40.11 -23.17
C SER A 16 8.87 -40.44 -24.23
N LEU A 17 9.94 -39.64 -24.31
CA LEU A 17 11.04 -39.85 -25.25
C LEU A 17 12.12 -40.77 -24.64
N PRO A 18 12.89 -41.48 -25.48
CA PRO A 18 14.13 -42.11 -25.05
C PRO A 18 15.15 -41.08 -24.53
N CYS A 19 15.94 -41.47 -23.53
CA CYS A 19 16.90 -40.57 -22.87
C CYS A 19 17.95 -40.00 -23.84
N GLU A 20 18.25 -40.71 -24.93
CA GLU A 20 19.19 -40.34 -25.98
C GLU A 20 18.76 -39.07 -26.71
N LEU A 21 17.44 -38.80 -26.77
CA LEU A 21 16.90 -37.61 -27.43
C LEU A 21 16.78 -36.41 -26.48
N HIS A 22 17.00 -36.60 -25.18
CA HIS A 22 16.86 -35.51 -24.22
C HIS A 22 17.94 -34.45 -24.42
N GLU A 23 19.18 -34.86 -24.68
CA GLU A 23 20.32 -33.95 -24.76
C GLU A 23 20.17 -32.88 -25.85
N ASP A 24 19.76 -33.29 -27.06
CA ASP A 24 19.50 -32.40 -28.20
C ASP A 24 18.43 -31.35 -27.89
N ILE A 25 17.50 -31.65 -26.99
CA ILE A 25 16.46 -30.69 -26.57
C ILE A 25 16.99 -29.79 -25.47
N LEU A 26 17.66 -30.36 -24.47
CA LEU A 26 18.13 -29.65 -23.28
C LEU A 26 19.22 -28.61 -23.61
N ILE A 27 20.08 -28.87 -24.60
CA ILE A 27 21.16 -27.96 -25.02
C ILE A 27 20.64 -26.60 -25.54
N HIS A 28 19.42 -26.56 -26.04
CA HIS A 28 18.79 -25.36 -26.57
C HIS A 28 18.08 -24.51 -25.52
N LEU A 29 17.92 -25.04 -24.31
CA LEU A 29 17.25 -24.36 -23.22
C LEU A 29 18.23 -23.45 -22.47
N GLN A 30 17.70 -22.37 -21.90
CA GLN A 30 18.48 -21.49 -21.03
C GLN A 30 18.58 -22.10 -19.63
N PHE A 31 19.62 -21.74 -18.88
CA PHE A 31 19.86 -22.29 -17.55
C PHE A 31 18.66 -22.20 -16.60
N HIS A 32 17.96 -21.05 -16.57
CA HIS A 32 16.76 -20.90 -15.73
C HIS A 32 15.60 -21.82 -16.15
N GLN A 33 15.53 -22.21 -17.43
CA GLN A 33 14.49 -23.08 -17.95
C GLN A 33 14.72 -24.52 -17.51
N LEU A 34 15.98 -24.94 -17.43
CA LEU A 34 16.36 -26.24 -16.89
C LEU A 34 16.08 -26.36 -15.41
N ILE A 35 16.35 -25.31 -14.62
CA ILE A 35 15.95 -25.28 -13.20
C ILE A 35 14.43 -25.46 -13.08
N ARG A 36 13.62 -24.77 -13.90
CA ARG A 36 12.16 -24.94 -13.90
C ARG A 36 11.69 -26.31 -14.39
N LEU A 37 12.39 -26.93 -15.33
CA LEU A 37 12.10 -28.30 -15.76
C LEU A 37 12.39 -29.31 -14.65
N SER A 38 13.52 -29.14 -13.96
CA SER A 38 13.95 -30.05 -12.89
C SER A 38 12.92 -30.20 -11.76
N SER A 39 12.14 -29.15 -11.45
CA SER A 39 11.12 -29.20 -10.40
C SER A 39 9.89 -30.04 -10.78
N CYS A 40 9.73 -30.35 -12.06
CA CYS A 40 8.62 -31.14 -12.59
C CYS A 40 9.12 -32.42 -13.29
N ALA A 41 10.42 -32.70 -13.24
CA ALA A 41 11.05 -33.79 -13.96
C ALA A 41 10.74 -35.15 -13.30
N GLY A 42 10.47 -36.16 -14.13
CA GLY A 42 10.40 -37.54 -13.67
C GLY A 42 11.80 -38.18 -13.60
N PRO A 43 11.88 -39.48 -13.29
CA PRO A 43 13.17 -40.15 -13.08
C PRO A 43 14.10 -40.11 -14.29
N ARG A 44 13.55 -40.22 -15.52
CA ARG A 44 14.39 -40.25 -16.74
C ARG A 44 14.94 -38.88 -17.06
N LEU A 45 14.12 -37.83 -16.97
CA LEU A 45 14.56 -36.48 -17.22
C LEU A 45 15.54 -36.00 -16.14
N ILE A 46 15.33 -36.36 -14.87
CA ILE A 46 16.31 -36.12 -13.79
C ILE A 46 17.64 -36.81 -14.13
N TRP A 47 17.59 -38.08 -14.53
CA TRP A 47 18.80 -38.80 -14.92
C TRP A 47 19.53 -38.11 -16.07
N SER A 48 18.81 -37.66 -17.10
CA SER A 48 19.40 -36.90 -18.21
C SER A 48 19.96 -35.54 -17.79
N LEU A 49 19.29 -34.81 -16.89
CA LEU A 49 19.82 -33.54 -16.36
C LEU A 49 21.11 -33.74 -15.53
N GLN A 50 21.25 -34.88 -14.86
CA GLN A 50 22.41 -35.23 -14.04
C GLN A 50 23.58 -35.80 -14.85
N ASN A 51 23.30 -36.40 -16.00
CA ASN A 51 24.29 -37.13 -16.79
C ASN A 51 24.51 -36.55 -18.21
N SER A 52 23.85 -35.45 -18.58
CA SER A 52 24.12 -34.83 -19.88
C SER A 52 25.53 -34.27 -19.97
N LEU A 53 26.07 -34.15 -21.18
CA LEU A 53 27.41 -33.60 -21.44
C LEU A 53 27.46 -32.07 -21.26
N SER A 54 26.35 -31.46 -20.85
CA SER A 54 26.24 -30.04 -20.54
C SER A 54 27.12 -29.64 -19.34
N PRO A 55 27.69 -28.41 -19.30
CA PRO A 55 28.47 -27.93 -18.17
C PRO A 55 27.60 -27.71 -16.91
N TRP A 56 26.28 -27.89 -17.01
CA TRP A 56 25.32 -27.68 -15.94
C TRP A 56 25.05 -28.91 -15.05
N HIS A 57 25.43 -30.12 -15.47
CA HIS A 57 25.07 -31.38 -14.78
C HIS A 57 25.42 -31.40 -13.28
N ARG A 58 26.55 -30.79 -12.91
CA ARG A 58 27.02 -30.62 -11.52
C ARG A 58 26.03 -29.93 -10.59
N TYR A 59 25.17 -29.06 -11.12
CA TYR A 59 24.16 -28.34 -10.32
C TYR A 59 22.90 -29.19 -10.06
N PHE A 60 22.65 -30.21 -10.90
CA PHE A 60 21.53 -31.13 -10.77
C PHE A 60 21.89 -32.43 -10.04
N SER A 61 23.19 -32.72 -9.93
CA SER A 61 23.72 -33.91 -9.23
C SER A 61 23.53 -33.83 -7.71
N SER A 62 23.45 -32.63 -7.15
CA SER A 62 23.26 -32.40 -5.71
C SER A 62 21.83 -31.93 -5.42
N SER A 63 21.09 -32.71 -4.64
CA SER A 63 19.72 -32.36 -4.24
C SER A 63 19.66 -31.03 -3.47
N THR A 64 20.63 -30.75 -2.60
CA THR A 64 20.67 -29.49 -1.83
C THR A 64 20.95 -28.28 -2.72
N ALA A 65 21.83 -28.45 -3.72
CA ALA A 65 22.13 -27.39 -4.69
C ALA A 65 20.91 -27.05 -5.54
N ILE A 66 20.22 -28.06 -6.09
CA ILE A 66 19.07 -27.80 -6.95
C ILE A 66 17.91 -27.17 -6.18
N THR A 67 17.63 -27.60 -4.95
CA THR A 67 16.62 -26.96 -4.09
C THR A 67 16.94 -25.49 -3.86
N SER A 68 18.21 -25.17 -3.54
CA SER A 68 18.65 -23.78 -3.34
C SER A 68 18.48 -22.93 -4.60
N LEU A 69 18.80 -23.48 -5.79
CA LEU A 69 18.62 -22.79 -7.07
C LEU A 69 17.13 -22.58 -7.41
N GLN A 70 16.28 -23.55 -7.10
CA GLN A 70 14.83 -23.45 -7.28
C GLN A 70 14.22 -22.38 -6.36
N GLU A 71 14.65 -22.30 -5.11
CA GLU A 71 14.26 -21.25 -4.16
C GLU A 71 14.67 -19.86 -4.68
N LEU A 72 15.93 -19.70 -5.07
CA LEU A 72 16.42 -18.44 -5.64
C LEU A 72 15.66 -18.05 -6.92
N LEU A 73 15.31 -19.01 -7.77
CA LEU A 73 14.51 -18.74 -8.95
C LEU A 73 13.10 -18.27 -8.60
N ALA A 74 12.46 -18.89 -7.60
CA ALA A 74 11.14 -18.50 -7.13
C ALA A 74 11.14 -17.08 -6.50
N ILE A 75 12.20 -16.73 -5.76
CA ILE A 75 12.39 -15.37 -5.25
C ILE A 75 12.57 -14.41 -6.43
N THR A 76 13.39 -14.77 -7.42
CA THR A 76 13.62 -13.96 -8.61
C THR A 76 12.31 -13.70 -9.37
N ASP A 77 11.47 -14.73 -9.54
CA ASP A 77 10.16 -14.61 -10.17
C ASP A 77 9.22 -13.69 -9.38
N THR A 78 9.25 -13.77 -8.05
CA THR A 78 8.50 -12.86 -7.16
C THR A 78 8.97 -11.41 -7.31
N VAL A 79 10.29 -11.19 -7.28
CA VAL A 79 10.90 -9.87 -7.46
C VAL A 79 10.67 -9.34 -8.88
N ALA A 80 10.62 -10.17 -9.92
CA ALA A 80 10.29 -9.73 -11.28
C ALA A 80 8.78 -9.40 -11.41
N LYS A 81 7.93 -10.24 -10.81
CA LYS A 81 6.47 -10.04 -10.80
C LYS A 81 6.09 -8.75 -10.08
N HIS A 82 6.69 -8.49 -8.92
CA HIS A 82 6.32 -7.36 -8.07
C HIS A 82 7.30 -6.19 -8.13
N GLY A 83 8.54 -6.36 -8.58
CA GLY A 83 9.53 -5.28 -8.69
C GLY A 83 9.19 -4.23 -9.75
N PHE A 84 10.09 -3.25 -9.93
CA PHE A 84 9.86 -2.02 -10.71
C PHE A 84 9.07 -2.23 -12.02
N PRO A 85 8.16 -1.31 -12.38
CA PRO A 85 7.55 -1.36 -13.70
C PRO A 85 8.67 -1.27 -14.76
N PRO A 86 8.56 -2.02 -15.87
CA PRO A 86 9.39 -1.73 -17.04
C PRO A 86 9.24 -0.24 -17.33
N SER A 87 10.34 0.50 -17.40
CA SER A 87 10.27 1.90 -17.77
C SER A 87 9.58 1.98 -19.14
N ARG A 88 8.88 3.07 -19.47
CA ARG A 88 8.26 3.21 -20.80
C ARG A 88 9.29 3.15 -21.94
N HIS A 89 10.59 3.21 -21.62
CA HIS A 89 11.73 3.04 -22.53
C HIS A 89 12.44 1.69 -22.39
N CYS A 90 11.98 0.81 -21.50
CA CYS A 90 12.60 -0.47 -21.20
C CYS A 90 11.53 -1.56 -21.27
N ILE A 91 11.14 -1.85 -22.52
CA ILE A 91 10.54 -3.13 -22.89
C ILE A 91 11.58 -4.19 -22.53
N ASP A 92 11.24 -5.03 -21.55
CA ASP A 92 11.39 -6.49 -21.55
C ASP A 92 11.70 -7.01 -20.13
N LEU A 93 10.95 -8.02 -19.68
CA LEU A 93 11.23 -8.71 -18.41
C LEU A 93 12.61 -9.38 -18.43
N THR A 94 13.14 -9.64 -19.63
CA THR A 94 14.50 -10.16 -19.85
C THR A 94 15.57 -9.20 -19.39
N LYS A 95 15.37 -7.87 -19.46
CA LYS A 95 16.41 -6.89 -19.11
C LYS A 95 16.80 -6.88 -17.63
N ILE A 96 15.88 -7.28 -16.74
CA ILE A 96 16.20 -7.47 -15.31
C ILE A 96 17.25 -8.58 -15.14
N TYR A 97 17.22 -9.59 -16.02
CA TYR A 97 18.21 -10.66 -16.07
C TYR A 97 19.43 -10.30 -16.95
N GLU A 98 19.31 -9.31 -17.85
CA GLU A 98 20.39 -8.87 -18.74
C GLU A 98 21.31 -7.80 -18.14
N GLU A 99 20.94 -7.13 -17.04
CA GLU A 99 21.96 -6.45 -16.23
C GLU A 99 22.99 -7.50 -15.78
N PRO A 100 24.30 -7.20 -15.79
CA PRO A 100 25.40 -8.17 -15.65
C PRO A 100 25.38 -9.05 -14.37
N ASN A 101 24.41 -8.82 -13.49
CA ASN A 101 24.20 -9.47 -12.21
C ASN A 101 23.53 -10.87 -12.29
N LEU A 102 22.70 -11.14 -13.31
CA LEU A 102 21.98 -12.43 -13.46
C LEU A 102 21.96 -12.97 -14.89
N ARG A 103 22.84 -12.48 -15.77
CA ARG A 103 22.95 -12.90 -17.18
C ARG A 103 23.09 -14.40 -17.36
N PHE A 104 23.68 -15.04 -16.35
CA PHE A 104 23.86 -16.47 -16.27
C PHE A 104 22.54 -17.25 -16.40
N LEU A 105 21.41 -16.68 -15.98
CA LEU A 105 20.11 -17.32 -16.17
C LEU A 105 19.71 -17.45 -17.66
N ALA A 106 20.16 -16.53 -18.51
CA ALA A 106 19.77 -16.42 -19.91
C ALA A 106 20.71 -17.15 -20.89
N TYR A 107 21.83 -17.70 -20.42
CA TYR A 107 22.79 -18.38 -21.28
C TYR A 107 22.31 -19.75 -21.73
N LYS A 108 22.67 -20.08 -22.97
CA LYS A 108 22.64 -21.44 -23.52
C LYS A 108 23.93 -22.19 -23.22
N ASP A 109 23.92 -23.49 -23.47
CA ASP A 109 25.04 -24.40 -23.23
C ASP A 109 26.33 -23.94 -23.92
N SER A 110 26.26 -23.65 -25.22
CA SER A 110 27.40 -23.20 -26.04
C SER A 110 27.98 -21.86 -25.60
N GLU A 111 27.13 -20.95 -25.10
CA GLU A 111 27.54 -19.65 -24.58
C GLU A 111 28.18 -19.79 -23.19
N TRP A 112 27.69 -20.73 -22.39
CA TRP A 112 28.21 -21.03 -21.06
C TRP A 112 29.56 -21.73 -21.10
N ALA A 113 29.76 -22.63 -22.06
CA ALA A 113 31.00 -23.38 -22.22
C ALA A 113 32.13 -22.56 -22.88
N SER A 114 31.83 -21.39 -23.46
CA SER A 114 32.81 -20.59 -24.18
C SER A 114 33.90 -20.00 -23.26
N PRO A 115 35.20 -20.22 -23.55
CA PRO A 115 36.30 -19.62 -22.80
C PRO A 115 36.40 -18.10 -22.98
N HIS A 116 35.70 -17.54 -23.98
CA HIS A 116 35.61 -16.10 -24.26
C HIS A 116 34.31 -15.48 -23.73
N SER A 117 33.53 -16.23 -22.94
CA SER A 117 32.36 -15.69 -22.26
C SER A 117 32.79 -14.50 -21.40
N ILE A 118 32.15 -13.35 -21.59
CA ILE A 118 32.43 -12.07 -20.91
C ILE A 118 32.25 -12.18 -19.39
N VAL A 119 31.57 -13.21 -18.91
CA VAL A 119 31.47 -13.50 -17.49
C VAL A 119 32.79 -14.11 -17.03
N SER A 120 33.36 -13.56 -15.96
CA SER A 120 34.49 -14.17 -15.23
C SER A 120 34.02 -15.50 -14.59
N MET A 121 33.79 -16.50 -15.43
CA MET A 121 33.02 -17.72 -15.15
C MET A 121 33.79 -18.74 -14.33
N ARG A 122 35.12 -18.63 -14.23
CA ARG A 122 35.94 -19.58 -13.47
C ARG A 122 35.51 -19.64 -12.00
N ASN A 123 34.98 -18.55 -11.46
CA ASN A 123 34.58 -18.47 -10.05
C ASN A 123 33.13 -18.90 -9.78
N LEU A 124 32.29 -19.13 -10.80
CA LEU A 124 30.89 -19.58 -10.63
C LEU A 124 30.70 -21.07 -10.95
N GLN A 125 31.80 -21.81 -11.10
CA GLN A 125 31.80 -23.22 -11.51
C GLN A 125 31.38 -24.20 -10.40
N THR A 126 31.28 -23.74 -9.14
CA THR A 126 30.75 -24.54 -8.03
C THR A 126 29.32 -24.11 -7.71
N SER A 127 28.49 -25.05 -7.27
CA SER A 127 27.12 -24.76 -6.85
C SER A 127 27.09 -23.71 -5.74
N GLU A 128 27.99 -23.81 -4.77
CA GLU A 128 28.10 -22.85 -3.67
C GLU A 128 28.41 -21.44 -4.15
N ALA A 129 29.39 -21.27 -5.05
CA ALA A 129 29.76 -19.95 -5.54
C ALA A 129 28.65 -19.32 -6.39
N LEU A 130 27.96 -20.12 -7.22
CA LEU A 130 26.80 -19.68 -7.99
C LEU A 130 25.65 -19.24 -7.08
N THR A 131 25.29 -20.05 -6.09
CA THR A 131 24.23 -19.74 -5.11
C THR A 131 24.56 -18.48 -4.33
N LYS A 132 25.81 -18.33 -3.85
CA LYS A 132 26.27 -17.14 -3.12
C LYS A 132 26.21 -15.89 -4.00
N HIS A 133 26.68 -15.99 -5.25
CA HIS A 133 26.64 -14.89 -6.20
C HIS A 133 25.20 -14.45 -6.49
N TRP A 134 24.32 -15.40 -6.80
CA TRP A 134 22.91 -15.14 -7.06
C TRP A 134 22.22 -14.51 -5.85
N LEU A 135 22.40 -15.09 -4.65
CA LEU A 135 21.82 -14.58 -3.40
C LEU A 135 22.27 -13.14 -3.11
N ASN A 136 23.56 -12.83 -3.29
CA ASN A 136 24.08 -11.48 -3.12
C ASN A 136 23.44 -10.49 -4.10
N HIS A 137 23.26 -10.87 -5.36
CA HIS A 137 22.60 -10.02 -6.34
C HIS A 137 21.12 -9.80 -6.05
N LEU A 138 20.39 -10.85 -5.70
CA LEU A 138 18.99 -10.71 -5.29
C LEU A 138 18.84 -9.87 -4.03
N THR A 139 19.74 -10.05 -3.04
CA THR A 139 19.79 -9.21 -1.84
C THR A 139 19.95 -7.74 -2.20
N ARG A 140 20.87 -7.41 -3.12
CA ARG A 140 21.05 -6.03 -3.60
C ARG A 140 19.80 -5.50 -4.30
N MET A 141 19.18 -6.29 -5.18
CA MET A 141 17.93 -5.91 -5.86
C MET A 141 16.82 -5.64 -4.85
N VAL A 142 16.58 -6.58 -3.92
CA VAL A 142 15.57 -6.44 -2.86
C VAL A 142 15.86 -5.22 -2.00
N THR A 143 17.12 -4.99 -1.61
CA THR A 143 17.52 -3.79 -0.86
C THR A 143 17.21 -2.51 -1.62
N LEU A 144 17.56 -2.44 -2.91
CA LEU A 144 17.32 -1.25 -3.73
C LEU A 144 15.83 -0.99 -3.99
N VAL A 145 15.02 -2.05 -4.07
CA VAL A 145 13.58 -1.95 -4.35
C VAL A 145 12.77 -1.70 -3.09
N ILE A 146 13.00 -2.48 -2.04
CA ILE A 146 12.15 -2.56 -0.84
C ILE A 146 12.60 -1.60 0.25
N LYS A 147 13.91 -1.48 0.54
CA LYS A 147 14.40 -0.64 1.64
C LYS A 147 13.88 0.82 1.58
N PRO A 148 13.81 1.49 0.40
CA PRO A 148 13.31 2.86 0.33
C PRO A 148 11.79 3.00 0.51
N ILE A 149 11.03 1.90 0.50
CA ILE A 149 9.55 1.92 0.50
C ILE A 149 8.93 1.24 1.71
N ILE A 150 9.73 0.64 2.60
CA ILE A 150 9.23 0.09 3.85
C ILE A 150 8.69 1.25 4.69
N PRO A 151 7.40 1.23 5.06
CA PRO A 151 6.83 2.21 5.97
C PRO A 151 7.46 2.07 7.36
N ALA A 152 7.62 3.19 8.07
CA ALA A 152 7.94 3.20 9.49
C ALA A 152 6.71 2.79 10.33
N HIS A 153 6.19 1.58 10.09
CA HIS A 153 5.01 1.04 10.77
C HIS A 153 5.35 -0.35 11.33
N PRO A 154 4.99 -0.66 12.59
CA PRO A 154 5.41 -1.88 13.28
C PRO A 154 4.89 -3.18 12.64
N SER A 155 3.85 -3.10 11.80
CA SER A 155 3.35 -4.25 11.04
C SER A 155 4.26 -4.68 9.87
N PHE A 156 5.23 -3.85 9.47
CA PHE A 156 6.19 -4.21 8.43
C PHE A 156 7.43 -4.86 9.04
N PRO A 157 7.98 -5.90 8.39
CA PRO A 157 9.18 -6.55 8.89
C PRO A 157 10.36 -5.59 8.84
N GLU A 158 11.19 -5.61 9.89
CA GLU A 158 12.47 -4.92 9.88
C GLU A 158 13.34 -5.43 8.72
N PHE A 159 14.06 -4.51 8.08
CA PHE A 159 14.97 -4.88 7.01
C PHE A 159 16.27 -5.44 7.61
N PRO A 160 16.59 -6.73 7.42
CA PRO A 160 17.78 -7.32 8.03
C PRO A 160 19.05 -6.77 7.40
N SER A 161 20.16 -6.79 8.15
CA SER A 161 21.48 -6.34 7.67
C SER A 161 22.03 -7.21 6.54
N SER A 162 21.65 -8.49 6.52
CA SER A 162 22.02 -9.45 5.48
C SER A 162 21.02 -10.60 5.38
N PHE A 163 21.05 -11.31 4.25
CA PHE A 163 20.30 -12.55 4.04
C PHE A 163 21.28 -13.71 3.88
N PRO A 164 21.57 -14.48 4.95
CA PRO A 164 22.60 -15.52 4.91
C PRO A 164 22.22 -16.70 4.02
N THR A 165 20.91 -16.93 3.79
CA THR A 165 20.41 -18.08 3.01
C THR A 165 19.28 -17.67 2.05
N PRO A 166 19.03 -18.45 0.97
CA PRO A 166 17.86 -18.23 0.11
C PRO A 166 16.54 -18.25 0.89
N ALA A 167 16.38 -19.19 1.82
CA ALA A 167 15.22 -19.28 2.70
C ALA A 167 14.99 -18.00 3.52
N SER A 168 16.04 -17.37 4.06
CA SER A 168 15.91 -16.11 4.82
C SER A 168 15.41 -14.95 3.95
N LEU A 169 15.88 -14.86 2.69
CA LEU A 169 15.42 -13.87 1.74
C LEU A 169 13.97 -14.12 1.30
N ALA A 170 13.61 -15.39 1.04
CA ALA A 170 12.24 -15.77 0.72
C ALA A 170 11.26 -15.42 1.86
N ALA A 171 11.63 -15.75 3.09
CA ALA A 171 10.83 -15.45 4.27
C ALA A 171 10.59 -13.95 4.43
N PHE A 172 11.62 -13.13 4.22
CA PHE A 172 11.49 -11.67 4.25
C PHE A 172 10.58 -11.15 3.14
N VAL A 173 10.81 -11.54 1.88
CA VAL A 173 9.99 -11.09 0.75
C VAL A 173 8.51 -11.45 0.94
N SER A 174 8.22 -12.68 1.39
CA SER A 174 6.86 -13.11 1.70
C SER A 174 6.26 -12.34 2.88
N SER A 175 7.04 -12.06 3.93
CA SER A 175 6.57 -11.28 5.08
C SER A 175 6.27 -9.84 4.71
N TYR A 176 7.13 -9.22 3.89
CA TYR A 176 6.90 -7.88 3.35
C TYR A 176 5.64 -7.82 2.50
N GLN A 177 5.43 -8.79 1.59
CA GLN A 177 4.23 -8.82 0.75
C GLN A 177 2.96 -9.04 1.58
N ARG A 178 2.99 -9.88 2.63
CA ARG A 178 1.87 -10.02 3.58
C ARG A 178 1.57 -8.73 4.34
N ALA A 179 2.59 -8.09 4.90
CA ALA A 179 2.42 -6.80 5.60
C ALA A 179 1.83 -5.73 4.67
N ARG A 180 2.28 -5.69 3.42
CA ARG A 180 1.77 -4.82 2.38
C ARG A 180 0.30 -5.08 2.05
N GLU A 181 -0.13 -6.33 1.97
CA GLU A 181 -1.53 -6.70 1.75
C GLU A 181 -2.41 -6.38 2.96
N ALA A 182 -1.95 -6.70 4.17
CA ALA A 182 -2.66 -6.37 5.41
C ALA A 182 -2.86 -4.86 5.59
N GLY A 183 -1.82 -4.06 5.31
CA GLY A 183 -1.93 -2.61 5.33
C GLY A 183 -2.93 -2.08 4.30
N ALA A 184 -2.96 -2.66 3.10
CA ALA A 184 -3.93 -2.30 2.07
C ALA A 184 -5.38 -2.68 2.46
N GLU A 185 -5.56 -3.81 3.16
CA GLU A 185 -6.86 -4.25 3.66
C GLU A 185 -7.37 -3.35 4.81
N ALA A 186 -6.50 -2.97 5.75
CA ALA A 186 -6.85 -2.02 6.80
C ALA A 186 -7.31 -0.66 6.22
N LEU A 187 -6.57 -0.13 5.24
CA LEU A 187 -6.95 1.10 4.52
C LEU A 187 -8.28 0.95 3.77
N ALA A 188 -8.54 -0.22 3.18
CA ALA A 188 -9.80 -0.51 2.51
C ALA A 188 -10.98 -0.54 3.50
N GLN A 189 -10.78 -1.12 4.69
CA GLN A 189 -11.78 -1.12 5.76
C GLN A 189 -12.13 0.30 6.23
N GLN A 190 -11.13 1.17 6.41
CA GLN A 190 -11.37 2.58 6.77
C GLN A 190 -12.21 3.31 5.71
N LEU A 191 -11.99 3.04 4.43
CA LEU A 191 -12.80 3.61 3.34
C LEU A 191 -14.22 3.07 3.31
N GLU A 192 -14.40 1.78 3.57
CA GLU A 192 -15.73 1.17 3.70
C GLU A 192 -16.48 1.76 4.90
N HIS A 193 -15.79 2.01 6.02
CA HIS A 193 -16.36 2.70 7.18
C HIS A 193 -16.78 4.14 6.82
N LEU A 194 -15.91 4.93 6.19
CA LEU A 194 -16.29 6.28 5.71
C LEU A 194 -17.50 6.24 4.76
N ALA A 195 -17.57 5.24 3.88
CA ALA A 195 -18.71 5.07 2.98
C ALA A 195 -20.01 4.81 3.75
N ALA A 196 -19.97 3.93 4.75
CA ALA A 196 -21.10 3.64 5.63
C ALA A 196 -21.52 4.86 6.45
N LEU A 197 -20.54 5.61 6.98
CA LEU A 197 -20.80 6.82 7.76
C LEU A 197 -21.51 7.90 6.94
N TYR A 198 -21.07 8.11 5.70
CA TYR A 198 -21.74 9.03 4.78
C TYR A 198 -23.16 8.57 4.43
N GLU A 199 -23.39 7.28 4.24
CA GLU A 199 -24.74 6.73 3.97
C GLU A 199 -25.68 6.90 5.16
N ALA A 200 -25.16 6.75 6.38
CA ALA A 200 -25.92 6.95 7.61
C ALA A 200 -26.25 8.43 7.87
N HIS A 201 -25.31 9.33 7.56
CA HIS A 201 -25.42 10.77 7.87
C HIS A 201 -25.09 11.67 6.66
N PRO A 202 -25.84 11.56 5.54
CA PRO A 202 -25.50 12.24 4.29
C PRO A 202 -25.67 13.76 4.35
N THR A 203 -26.44 14.26 5.31
CA THR A 203 -26.65 15.70 5.53
C THR A 203 -25.62 16.29 6.48
N SER A 204 -24.98 15.47 7.33
CA SER A 204 -24.03 15.93 8.35
C SER A 204 -22.62 16.08 7.80
N PHE A 205 -22.25 15.30 6.77
CA PHE A 205 -20.90 15.27 6.22
C PHE A 205 -20.81 15.66 4.76
N LYS A 206 -19.68 16.27 4.41
CA LYS A 206 -19.28 16.59 3.05
C LYS A 206 -17.85 16.14 2.77
N MET A 207 -17.48 16.19 1.49
CA MET A 207 -16.08 16.09 1.10
C MET A 207 -15.33 17.35 1.54
N PRO A 208 -14.04 17.27 1.94
CA PRO A 208 -13.31 18.42 2.50
C PRO A 208 -13.27 19.69 1.63
N PHE A 209 -13.35 19.54 0.31
CA PHE A 209 -13.27 20.64 -0.68
C PHE A 209 -14.63 21.02 -1.24
N ASP A 210 -15.72 20.45 -0.72
CA ASP A 210 -17.05 20.91 -1.07
C ASP A 210 -17.24 22.30 -0.43
N PRO A 211 -17.32 23.37 -1.23
CA PRO A 211 -17.37 24.74 -0.71
C PRO A 211 -18.72 25.05 -0.05
N ARG A 212 -19.72 24.16 -0.19
CA ARG A 212 -21.05 24.41 0.33
C ARG A 212 -21.04 24.37 1.87
N PRO A 213 -21.58 25.41 2.54
CA PRO A 213 -21.71 25.41 4.00
C PRO A 213 -22.83 24.48 4.49
N HIS A 214 -23.80 24.17 3.62
CA HIS A 214 -25.01 23.38 3.93
C HIS A 214 -25.20 22.20 2.96
N PRO A 215 -25.89 21.13 3.39
CA PRO A 215 -26.27 20.04 2.50
C PRO A 215 -27.21 20.53 1.38
N PRO A 216 -27.02 20.11 0.13
CA PRO A 216 -27.91 20.50 -0.97
C PRO A 216 -29.28 19.83 -0.84
N SER A 217 -30.31 20.49 -1.36
CA SER A 217 -31.69 19.96 -1.37
C SER A 217 -31.84 18.62 -2.11
N LYS A 218 -30.92 18.30 -3.04
CA LYS A 218 -30.83 17.01 -3.72
C LYS A 218 -29.42 16.43 -3.55
N LEU A 219 -29.23 15.62 -2.52
CA LEU A 219 -27.99 14.89 -2.26
C LEU A 219 -27.91 13.64 -3.14
N ASN A 220 -26.80 13.50 -3.88
CA ASN A 220 -26.47 12.22 -4.51
C ASN A 220 -25.81 11.32 -3.47
N VAL A 221 -26.64 10.70 -2.63
CA VAL A 221 -26.20 9.86 -1.50
C VAL A 221 -25.37 8.66 -1.98
N ALA A 222 -25.56 8.19 -3.21
CA ALA A 222 -24.87 7.01 -3.72
C ALA A 222 -23.47 7.27 -4.29
N HIS A 223 -23.19 8.47 -4.81
CA HIS A 223 -21.96 8.73 -5.57
C HIS A 223 -20.68 8.67 -4.72
N ILE A 224 -20.69 9.30 -3.55
CA ILE A 224 -19.54 9.36 -2.65
C ILE A 224 -19.20 7.96 -2.09
N PRO A 225 -20.15 7.21 -1.49
CA PRO A 225 -19.92 5.84 -1.02
C PRO A 225 -19.45 4.91 -2.13
N LYS A 226 -20.11 4.92 -3.29
CA LYS A 226 -19.70 4.08 -4.44
C LYS A 226 -18.26 4.36 -4.87
N THR A 227 -17.84 5.62 -4.82
CA THR A 227 -16.47 6.02 -5.10
C THR A 227 -15.51 5.46 -4.06
N MET A 228 -15.79 5.64 -2.76
CA MET A 228 -14.97 5.11 -1.65
C MET A 228 -14.79 3.59 -1.74
N ARG A 229 -15.87 2.83 -1.93
CA ARG A 229 -15.83 1.36 -2.08
C ARG A 229 -15.09 0.89 -3.35
N SER A 230 -15.22 1.65 -4.43
CA SER A 230 -14.45 1.39 -5.66
C SER A 230 -12.95 1.56 -5.39
N GLN A 231 -12.55 2.61 -4.66
CA GLN A 231 -11.15 2.81 -4.28
C GLN A 231 -10.66 1.75 -3.29
N ALA A 232 -11.46 1.35 -2.30
CA ALA A 232 -11.14 0.29 -1.34
C ALA A 232 -10.75 -1.02 -2.06
N ARG A 233 -11.60 -1.48 -3.00
CA ARG A 233 -11.30 -2.65 -3.83
C ARG A 233 -10.03 -2.47 -4.68
N ARG A 234 -9.84 -1.28 -5.26
CA ARG A 234 -8.67 -0.98 -6.08
C ARG A 234 -7.37 -1.08 -5.30
N ILE A 235 -7.34 -0.60 -4.06
CA ILE A 235 -6.15 -0.63 -3.18
C ILE A 235 -5.72 -2.06 -2.91
N VAL A 236 -6.64 -2.92 -2.48
CA VAL A 236 -6.36 -4.34 -2.21
C VAL A 236 -5.89 -5.06 -3.48
N ASN A 237 -6.54 -4.81 -4.62
CA ASN A 237 -6.13 -5.41 -5.89
C ASN A 237 -4.73 -4.96 -6.31
N MET A 238 -4.38 -3.69 -6.11
CA MET A 238 -3.02 -3.20 -6.35
C MET A 238 -2.00 -3.78 -5.36
N ALA A 239 -2.39 -4.16 -4.15
CA ALA A 239 -1.49 -4.82 -3.20
C ALA A 239 -1.13 -6.21 -3.70
N ARG A 240 -2.15 -6.98 -4.06
CA ARG A 240 -2.02 -8.37 -4.49
C ARG A 240 -1.34 -8.52 -5.86
N ALA A 241 -1.65 -7.62 -6.80
CA ALA A 241 -1.21 -7.74 -8.19
C ALA A 241 -0.24 -6.64 -8.65
N GLY A 242 -0.15 -5.53 -7.92
CA GLY A 242 0.62 -4.37 -8.33
C GLY A 242 2.12 -4.47 -8.02
N LYS A 243 2.87 -3.56 -8.66
CA LYS A 243 4.31 -3.41 -8.49
C LYS A 243 4.67 -2.65 -7.20
N TRP A 244 5.76 -3.04 -6.54
CA TRP A 244 6.52 -2.30 -5.55
C TRP A 244 7.05 -1.01 -6.20
N ARG A 245 6.64 0.16 -5.71
CA ARG A 245 6.98 1.46 -6.30
C ARG A 245 7.63 2.38 -5.26
N ARG A 246 8.79 2.93 -5.62
CA ARG A 246 9.74 3.70 -4.78
C ARG A 246 9.14 4.89 -4.02
N ASN A 247 8.05 5.46 -4.51
CA ASN A 247 7.40 6.64 -3.92
C ASN A 247 5.91 6.40 -3.62
N ARG A 248 5.55 5.15 -3.28
CA ARG A 248 4.19 4.82 -2.86
C ARG A 248 4.24 3.81 -1.70
N VAL A 249 4.51 4.27 -0.46
CA VAL A 249 3.92 3.68 0.78
C VAL A 249 2.41 3.57 0.62
N PHE A 250 1.90 2.66 -0.21
CA PHE A 250 0.47 2.55 -0.48
C PHE A 250 -0.29 3.88 -0.65
N TRP A 251 0.37 4.95 -1.14
CA TRP A 251 -0.23 6.25 -1.43
C TRP A 251 -0.99 6.08 -2.72
N HIS A 252 -2.10 5.36 -2.62
CA HIS A 252 -3.12 5.44 -3.62
C HIS A 252 -3.51 6.91 -3.70
N ARG A 253 -3.40 7.48 -4.89
CA ARG A 253 -3.86 8.85 -5.13
C ARG A 253 -5.36 8.81 -5.01
N PHE A 254 -5.84 9.06 -3.81
CA PHE A 254 -7.22 9.37 -3.63
C PHE A 254 -7.46 10.68 -4.34
N GLY A 255 -8.58 10.76 -5.07
CA GLY A 255 -9.13 12.08 -5.34
C GLY A 255 -9.23 12.79 -4.00
N TRP A 256 -9.94 12.18 -3.04
CA TRP A 256 -10.23 12.70 -1.72
C TRP A 256 -10.90 11.58 -0.87
N PRO A 257 -10.30 10.97 0.18
CA PRO A 257 -10.96 9.98 1.03
C PRO A 257 -11.14 10.54 2.45
N GLY A 258 -11.82 11.66 2.56
CA GLY A 258 -12.11 12.28 3.84
C GLY A 258 -13.57 12.66 3.90
N LEU A 259 -14.13 12.62 5.09
CA LEU A 259 -15.36 13.33 5.43
C LEU A 259 -14.99 14.44 6.41
N VAL A 260 -15.67 15.57 6.25
CA VAL A 260 -15.70 16.66 7.24
C VAL A 260 -17.15 17.04 7.50
N PRO A 261 -17.49 17.51 8.70
CA PRO A 261 -18.81 18.09 8.94
C PRO A 261 -19.12 19.25 7.99
N TYR A 262 -20.39 19.40 7.64
CA TYR A 262 -20.89 20.65 7.04
C TYR A 262 -20.74 21.80 8.03
N GLU A 263 -20.55 23.02 7.51
CA GLU A 263 -20.28 24.19 8.35
C GLU A 263 -21.49 24.56 9.22
N CYS A 264 -22.72 24.36 8.74
CA CYS A 264 -23.91 24.56 9.56
C CYS A 264 -23.94 23.69 10.82
N TYR A 265 -23.46 22.44 10.73
CA TYR A 265 -23.38 21.54 11.88
C TYR A 265 -22.27 21.92 12.85
N VAL A 266 -21.15 22.44 12.34
CA VAL A 266 -20.10 23.03 13.18
C VAL A 266 -20.61 24.27 13.90
N ARG A 267 -21.36 25.15 13.20
CA ARG A 267 -21.98 26.34 13.80
C ARG A 267 -23.02 25.99 14.85
N LEU A 268 -23.86 24.98 14.60
CA LEU A 268 -24.81 24.48 15.60
C LEU A 268 -24.07 23.97 16.84
N PHE A 269 -23.06 23.13 16.65
CA PHE A 269 -22.26 22.58 17.75
C PHE A 269 -21.58 23.70 18.56
N ASN A 270 -20.84 24.59 17.90
CA ASN A 270 -20.17 25.72 18.54
C ASN A 270 -21.19 26.66 19.19
N GLY A 271 -22.34 26.90 18.55
CA GLY A 271 -23.43 27.70 19.10
C GLY A 271 -23.94 27.12 20.42
N VAL A 272 -24.19 25.80 20.50
CA VAL A 272 -24.61 25.17 21.77
C VAL A 272 -23.51 25.21 22.84
N VAL A 273 -22.25 24.99 22.45
CA VAL A 273 -21.10 25.03 23.36
C VAL A 273 -20.90 26.45 23.92
N LEU A 274 -21.00 27.49 23.07
CA LEU A 274 -20.78 28.89 23.43
C LEU A 274 -21.98 29.53 24.13
N TRP A 275 -23.21 29.23 23.70
CA TRP A 275 -24.43 29.93 24.14
C TRP A 275 -24.83 29.64 25.59
N LYS A 276 -24.19 28.66 26.25
CA LYS A 276 -24.60 28.23 27.60
C LYS A 276 -23.50 28.11 28.65
N GLY A 277 -22.23 28.41 28.37
CA GLY A 277 -21.14 28.00 29.27
C GLY A 277 -21.23 26.50 29.61
N LEU A 278 -21.80 25.71 28.67
CA LEU A 278 -22.49 24.45 28.95
C LEU A 278 -21.56 23.37 29.50
N LEU A 279 -20.25 23.54 29.34
CA LEU A 279 -19.25 22.64 29.88
C LEU A 279 -19.27 22.56 31.42
N GLU A 280 -19.94 23.49 32.10
CA GLU A 280 -20.20 23.48 33.55
C GLU A 280 -21.51 22.76 33.95
N GLY A 281 -22.36 22.39 32.99
CA GLY A 281 -23.64 21.73 33.25
C GLY A 281 -23.55 20.19 33.38
N GLU A 282 -24.50 19.59 34.09
CA GLU A 282 -24.64 18.13 34.19
C GLU A 282 -25.64 17.59 33.16
N GLY A 283 -25.24 16.59 32.37
CA GLY A 283 -26.15 15.93 31.44
C GLY A 283 -25.44 15.07 30.39
N LYS A 284 -26.08 13.98 29.95
CA LYS A 284 -25.50 13.03 29.00
C LYS A 284 -25.07 13.68 27.68
N LEU A 285 -25.87 14.61 27.15
CA LEU A 285 -25.55 15.31 25.90
C LEU A 285 -24.38 16.28 26.04
N ILE A 286 -24.24 16.90 27.20
CA ILE A 286 -23.14 17.83 27.53
C ILE A 286 -21.83 17.05 27.64
N GLU A 287 -21.86 15.89 28.29
CA GLU A 287 -20.71 15.00 28.41
C GLU A 287 -20.22 14.52 27.04
N GLU A 288 -21.14 14.16 26.14
CA GLU A 288 -20.79 13.79 24.77
C GLU A 288 -20.21 14.98 23.97
N CYS A 289 -20.72 16.20 24.16
CA CYS A 289 -20.10 17.40 23.59
C CYS A 289 -18.67 17.64 24.13
N ARG A 290 -18.43 17.41 25.43
CA ARG A 290 -17.09 17.52 26.02
C ARG A 290 -16.12 16.52 25.40
N ARG A 291 -16.55 15.25 25.26
CA ARG A 291 -15.75 14.21 24.58
C ARG A 291 -15.41 14.56 23.15
N ILE A 292 -16.31 15.20 22.40
CA ILE A 292 -16.02 15.67 21.03
C ILE A 292 -14.91 16.72 21.01
N ILE A 293 -14.83 17.59 22.03
CA ILE A 293 -13.78 18.62 22.13
C ILE A 293 -12.46 17.99 22.58
N GLU A 294 -12.49 17.08 23.56
CA GLU A 294 -11.32 16.39 24.09
C GLU A 294 -10.67 15.46 23.05
N ASP A 295 -11.47 14.70 22.32
CA ASP A 295 -11.01 13.73 21.31
C ASP A 295 -10.82 14.36 19.92
N LYS A 296 -10.75 15.69 19.81
CA LYS A 296 -10.76 16.36 18.50
C LYS A 296 -9.51 16.00 17.66
N PRO A 297 -9.68 15.69 16.36
CA PRO A 297 -8.56 15.44 15.46
C PRO A 297 -7.70 16.68 15.22
N ALA A 298 -6.43 16.49 14.83
CA ALA A 298 -5.49 17.59 14.58
C ALA A 298 -5.95 18.58 13.49
N TRP A 299 -6.71 18.14 12.48
CA TRP A 299 -7.28 19.01 11.44
C TRP A 299 -8.52 19.79 11.90
N ALA A 300 -9.11 19.39 13.02
CA ALA A 300 -10.21 20.07 13.69
C ALA A 300 -9.69 21.02 14.80
N ASP A 301 -8.37 21.25 14.85
CA ASP A 301 -7.74 22.14 15.81
C ASP A 301 -7.74 23.60 15.32
N GLY A 302 -8.02 24.52 16.24
CA GLY A 302 -7.98 25.96 16.00
C GLY A 302 -6.58 26.57 16.14
N GLY A 303 -5.56 25.74 16.36
CA GLY A 303 -4.20 26.14 16.71
C GLY A 303 -3.25 26.24 15.52
N GLY A 304 -3.18 27.42 14.91
CA GLY A 304 -2.07 27.77 14.02
C GLY A 304 -2.30 29.16 13.44
N LYS A 305 -1.56 30.17 13.93
CA LYS A 305 -1.57 31.52 13.38
C LYS A 305 -1.14 31.48 11.91
N SER A 306 -2.10 31.50 11.01
CA SER A 306 -1.87 31.97 9.65
C SER A 306 -2.14 33.48 9.63
N GLU A 307 -1.28 34.26 8.98
CA GLU A 307 -1.28 35.74 8.98
C GLU A 307 -2.59 36.39 8.47
N GLY A 308 -3.58 35.62 8.00
CA GLY A 308 -4.89 36.12 7.59
C GLY A 308 -5.90 36.37 8.71
N ASP A 309 -5.66 35.87 9.94
CA ASP A 309 -6.66 35.82 11.02
C ASP A 309 -6.70 37.07 11.95
N ALA A 310 -5.91 38.12 11.67
CA ALA A 310 -5.79 39.27 12.57
C ALA A 310 -7.08 40.11 12.71
N ILE A 311 -8.01 40.03 11.75
CA ILE A 311 -9.28 40.80 11.77
C ILE A 311 -10.38 40.05 12.54
N GLU A 312 -10.33 38.72 12.60
CA GLU A 312 -11.29 37.90 13.37
C GLU A 312 -10.88 37.76 14.85
N GLU A 313 -9.60 38.02 15.16
CA GLU A 313 -9.02 37.93 16.50
C GLU A 313 -9.64 38.95 17.48
N LEU A 314 -10.01 40.15 17.01
CA LEU A 314 -10.61 41.21 17.82
C LEU A 314 -12.05 40.90 18.29
N SER A 315 -12.90 40.36 17.41
CA SER A 315 -14.25 39.90 17.79
C SER A 315 -14.20 38.67 18.70
N SER A 316 -13.23 37.77 18.46
CA SER A 316 -13.02 36.57 19.26
C SER A 316 -12.56 36.88 20.70
N THR A 317 -11.77 37.93 20.91
CA THR A 317 -11.30 38.31 22.26
C THR A 317 -12.39 38.85 23.17
N MET A 318 -13.46 39.43 22.64
CA MET A 318 -14.57 39.92 23.47
C MET A 318 -15.50 38.79 23.95
N GLU A 319 -15.68 37.73 23.16
CA GLU A 319 -16.50 36.56 23.56
C GLU A 319 -15.74 35.55 24.45
N ARG A 320 -14.41 35.58 24.44
CA ARG A 320 -13.53 34.69 25.23
C ARG A 320 -13.49 34.97 26.74
N GLN A 321 -14.04 36.09 27.22
CA GLN A 321 -13.95 36.46 28.64
C GLN A 321 -14.75 35.55 29.58
N ASN A 322 -15.58 34.64 29.06
CA ASN A 322 -16.49 33.80 29.86
C ASN A 322 -16.14 32.30 29.94
N LEU A 323 -15.03 31.82 29.37
CA LEU A 323 -14.87 30.37 29.10
C LEU A 323 -13.72 29.63 29.80
N GLY A 324 -12.83 30.31 30.53
CA GLY A 324 -11.61 29.68 31.04
C GLY A 324 -10.68 29.20 29.90
N ASP A 325 -9.39 29.05 30.20
CA ASP A 325 -8.33 28.86 29.19
C ASP A 325 -8.39 27.54 28.37
N GLY A 326 -9.40 26.68 28.55
CA GLY A 326 -9.40 25.30 28.06
C GLY A 326 -10.31 24.95 26.86
N ALA A 327 -11.36 25.72 26.56
CA ALA A 327 -12.38 25.30 25.59
C ALA A 327 -12.35 26.14 24.29
N MET A 328 -11.46 25.77 23.36
CA MET A 328 -11.44 26.38 22.01
C MET A 328 -12.54 25.76 21.13
N PRO A 329 -13.36 26.57 20.43
CA PRO A 329 -14.38 26.07 19.50
C PRO A 329 -13.75 25.26 18.36
N ILE A 330 -14.51 24.32 17.79
CA ILE A 330 -14.04 23.51 16.65
C ILE A 330 -13.86 24.41 15.44
N ARG A 331 -12.65 24.42 14.88
CA ARG A 331 -12.33 25.04 13.59
C ARG A 331 -11.85 23.95 12.65
N ILE A 332 -12.46 23.84 11.47
CA ILE A 332 -12.02 22.90 10.44
C ILE A 332 -10.93 23.58 9.63
N GLN A 333 -9.67 23.18 9.81
CA GLN A 333 -8.57 23.61 8.95
C GLN A 333 -8.39 22.60 7.81
N VAL A 334 -8.56 23.05 6.57
CA VAL A 334 -8.15 22.30 5.38
C VAL A 334 -6.86 22.94 4.86
N ARG A 335 -5.70 22.37 5.22
CA ARG A 335 -4.40 22.90 4.79
C ARG A 335 -4.18 22.54 3.31
N LEU A 336 -3.96 23.56 2.48
CA LEU A 336 -3.63 23.42 1.05
C LEU A 336 -2.22 22.88 0.82
N GLU A 337 -1.34 23.00 1.82
CA GLU A 337 0.06 22.57 1.78
C GLU A 337 0.23 21.04 1.76
N ASP A 338 -0.82 20.27 2.08
CA ASP A 338 -0.87 18.81 1.91
C ASP A 338 -1.06 18.39 0.42
N ALA A 339 -1.14 19.36 -0.50
CA ALA A 339 -1.16 19.16 -1.94
C ALA A 339 0.27 19.21 -2.52
N GLU A 340 0.95 18.07 -2.57
CA GLU A 340 2.12 17.95 -3.46
C GLU A 340 1.62 17.97 -4.92
N ASP A 341 1.76 19.13 -5.55
CA ASP A 341 1.28 19.55 -6.87
C ASP A 341 -0.19 19.99 -6.98
N LYS A 342 -0.37 21.15 -7.63
CA LYS A 342 -1.64 21.77 -8.02
C LYS A 342 -2.66 20.72 -8.49
N GLY A 343 -3.56 20.33 -7.59
CA GLY A 343 -4.71 19.47 -7.85
C GLY A 343 -4.65 18.02 -7.32
N LYS A 344 -3.65 17.62 -6.52
CA LYS A 344 -3.55 16.25 -5.97
C LYS A 344 -3.11 16.25 -4.51
N VAL A 345 -4.06 16.13 -3.58
CA VAL A 345 -3.77 15.97 -2.16
C VAL A 345 -3.57 14.50 -1.82
N LEU A 346 -2.47 14.20 -1.16
CA LEU A 346 -2.11 12.88 -0.68
C LEU A 346 -2.78 12.60 0.68
N ALA A 347 -4.11 12.59 0.71
CA ALA A 347 -4.84 12.30 1.95
C ALA A 347 -4.85 10.79 2.22
N ALA A 348 -4.23 10.37 3.33
CA ALA A 348 -4.40 9.04 3.88
C ALA A 348 -5.84 8.87 4.44
N PRO A 349 -6.43 7.67 4.37
CA PRO A 349 -7.65 7.36 5.13
C PRO A 349 -7.44 7.65 6.62
N ARG A 350 -8.50 8.16 7.24
CA ARG A 350 -8.57 8.61 8.63
C ARG A 350 -8.13 7.51 9.61
N ALA A 351 -7.43 7.87 10.68
CA ALA A 351 -7.15 6.92 11.77
C ALA A 351 -8.46 6.46 12.42
N GLU A 352 -8.46 5.27 13.06
CA GLU A 352 -9.68 4.73 13.70
C GLU A 352 -10.32 5.71 14.70
N ALA A 353 -9.50 6.42 15.47
CA ALA A 353 -9.95 7.47 16.39
C ALA A 353 -10.70 8.61 15.68
N GLU A 354 -10.24 9.00 14.48
CA GLU A 354 -10.90 10.06 13.71
C GLU A 354 -12.23 9.59 13.10
N LEU A 355 -12.36 8.30 12.75
CA LEU A 355 -13.63 7.72 12.29
C LEU A 355 -14.66 7.72 13.42
N GLN A 356 -14.25 7.28 14.61
CA GLN A 356 -15.08 7.30 15.82
C GLN A 356 -15.49 8.72 16.20
N TRP A 357 -14.56 9.68 16.07
CA TRP A 357 -14.87 11.09 16.31
C TRP A 357 -15.95 11.60 15.35
N LEU A 358 -15.83 11.32 14.05
CA LEU A 358 -16.83 11.73 13.07
C LEU A 358 -18.19 11.11 13.38
N GLU A 359 -18.24 9.81 13.65
CA GLU A 359 -19.48 9.12 14.01
C GLU A 359 -20.16 9.76 15.23
N ARG A 360 -19.39 9.97 16.30
CA ARG A 360 -19.89 10.63 17.51
C ARG A 360 -20.35 12.06 17.21
N PHE A 361 -19.63 12.80 16.38
CA PHE A 361 -20.01 14.17 16.00
C PHE A 361 -21.37 14.20 15.30
N ALA A 362 -21.64 13.29 14.35
CA ALA A 362 -22.94 13.19 13.69
C ALA A 362 -24.07 12.84 14.67
N GLN A 363 -23.83 11.89 15.59
CA GLN A 363 -24.83 11.50 16.59
C GLN A 363 -25.16 12.65 17.55
N VAL A 364 -24.13 13.35 18.05
CA VAL A 364 -24.28 14.50 18.95
C VAL A 364 -25.01 15.62 18.23
N THR A 365 -24.59 16.00 17.03
CA THR A 365 -25.24 17.09 16.30
C THR A 365 -26.68 16.78 15.91
N THR A 366 -27.01 15.53 15.57
CA THR A 366 -28.41 15.10 15.39
C THR A 366 -29.23 15.31 16.67
N SER A 367 -28.64 15.01 17.84
CA SER A 367 -29.28 15.22 19.14
C SER A 367 -29.42 16.71 19.48
N LEU A 368 -28.44 17.53 19.08
CA LEU A 368 -28.48 18.99 19.24
C LEU A 368 -29.56 19.63 18.37
N GLU A 369 -29.74 19.18 17.12
CA GLU A 369 -30.82 19.66 16.25
C GLU A 369 -32.20 19.43 16.87
N GLN A 370 -32.40 18.28 17.52
CA GLN A 370 -33.65 17.95 18.20
C GLN A 370 -33.86 18.75 19.50
N ALA A 371 -32.79 18.93 20.27
CA ALA A 371 -32.85 19.62 21.57
C ALA A 371 -32.90 21.16 21.44
N TYR A 372 -32.32 21.72 20.38
CA TYR A 372 -32.18 23.15 20.16
C TYR A 372 -32.64 23.56 18.75
N PRO A 373 -33.94 23.41 18.43
CA PRO A 373 -34.47 23.65 17.09
C PRO A 373 -34.32 25.12 16.64
N ASP A 374 -34.27 26.07 17.57
CA ASP A 374 -34.11 27.49 17.24
C ASP A 374 -32.68 27.81 16.79
N LEU A 375 -31.68 27.30 17.52
CA LEU A 375 -30.26 27.37 17.11
C LEU A 375 -30.01 26.60 15.80
N ALA A 376 -30.70 25.48 15.59
CA ALA A 376 -30.61 24.74 14.33
C ALA A 376 -31.11 25.58 13.15
N LYS A 377 -32.24 26.28 13.29
CA LYS A 377 -32.73 27.20 12.25
C LYS A 377 -31.74 28.32 11.97
N ASP A 378 -31.18 28.94 13.00
CA ASP A 378 -30.21 30.03 12.86
C ASP A 378 -28.91 29.55 12.19
N SER A 379 -28.47 28.32 12.46
CA SER A 379 -27.31 27.71 11.82
C SER A 379 -27.51 27.39 10.32
N LEU A 380 -28.76 27.22 9.89
CA LEU A 380 -29.16 26.94 8.52
C LEU A 380 -29.39 28.22 7.69
N VAL A 381 -29.57 29.38 8.32
CA VAL A 381 -29.70 30.66 7.63
C VAL A 381 -28.31 31.18 7.27
N SER A 382 -28.07 31.40 5.97
CA SER A 382 -26.85 32.05 5.50
C SER A 382 -26.76 33.46 6.07
N VAL A 383 -25.70 33.76 6.82
CA VAL A 383 -25.25 35.15 7.04
C VAL A 383 -25.01 35.72 5.64
N SER A 384 -26.00 36.47 5.18
CA SER A 384 -25.97 37.15 3.90
C SER A 384 -25.23 38.46 4.17
N THR A 385 -23.92 38.44 3.94
CA THR A 385 -23.10 39.66 3.84
C THR A 385 -22.75 39.90 2.40
#